data_AF-A0A7S6MPS9-F1
#
_entry.id   AF-A0A7S6MPS9-F1
#
_cell.length_a   1.000
_cell.length_b   1.000
_cell.length_c   1.000
_cell.angle_alpha   90.00
_cell.angle_beta   90.00
_cell.angle_gamma   90.00
#
_symmetry.space_group_name_H-M   'P 1'
#
loop_
_entity.id
_entity.type
_entity.pdbx_description
1 polymer ?
#
loop_
_entity_poly.entity_id
_entity_poly.type
_entity_poly.pdbx_seq_one_letter_code
_entity_poly.pdbx_strand_id
1 'polypeptide(L)'
;MSLALQKVTDAELRSICKERIEALEHWLRRLIDDQLAPTYGDYFTHADANGTNLIKKNLSEQVKNRQMNEPTRYPRKIDAVLLKDAVDIICKEELFSKHFKKPLSEAFPNGREEAKTFLCRLLVPRNNLAHANAISIRQAEQIVCYVNDVIESLKNYYRECGMHQDYNVPLILKVTDSFGQVFTRSQFRPCHDGGIMETFLDQPQYFLHPGDTLVLELEVDPSFNPDTYTLTWGSVKDDGLSSLTGPRIVIPITNKHVCQQFGIQCRLTTKNDWHRMQMGVDDFLILSYKVLPPK
;
A
#
# COMPACT_ATOMS: atom_id res chain seq x y z
N MET A 1 3.93 20.81 -18.93
CA MET A 1 4.02 19.37 -19.25
C MET A 1 4.41 19.10 -20.71
N SER A 2 3.81 19.76 -21.72
CA SER A 2 4.12 19.49 -23.15
C SER A 2 5.58 19.74 -23.56
N LEU A 3 6.22 20.79 -23.02
CA LEU A 3 7.65 21.11 -23.25
C LEU A 3 8.64 20.05 -22.71
N ALA A 4 8.23 19.24 -21.73
CA ALA A 4 9.06 18.19 -21.15
C ALA A 4 9.01 16.91 -21.99
N LEU A 5 7.85 16.56 -22.56
CA LEU A 5 7.68 15.36 -23.39
C LEU A 5 8.35 15.49 -24.77
N GLN A 6 8.51 16.70 -25.29
CA GLN A 6 9.19 16.96 -26.57
C GLN A 6 10.70 16.71 -26.54
N LYS A 7 11.32 16.64 -25.35
CA LYS A 7 12.75 16.41 -25.19
C LYS A 7 13.12 14.94 -24.98
N VAL A 8 12.12 14.07 -24.90
CA VAL A 8 12.25 12.64 -24.63
C VAL A 8 12.32 11.90 -25.96
N THR A 9 13.18 10.89 -26.07
CA THR A 9 13.25 10.08 -27.30
C THR A 9 11.97 9.26 -27.50
N ASP A 10 11.66 8.88 -28.75
CA ASP A 10 10.49 8.04 -29.04
C ASP A 10 10.50 6.72 -28.25
N ALA A 11 11.69 6.15 -28.02
CA ALA A 11 11.85 4.91 -27.25
C ALA A 11 11.48 5.11 -25.77
N GLU A 12 11.98 6.18 -25.14
CA GLU A 12 11.65 6.53 -23.76
C GLU A 12 10.17 6.89 -23.60
N LEU A 13 9.61 7.66 -24.55
CA LEU A 13 8.19 8.05 -24.54
C LEU A 13 7.29 6.81 -24.57
N ARG A 14 7.62 5.83 -25.42
CA ARG A 14 6.90 4.55 -25.49
C ARG A 14 7.03 3.74 -24.21
N SER A 15 8.23 3.70 -23.61
CA SER A 15 8.46 2.99 -22.36
C SER A 15 7.58 3.56 -21.24
N ILE A 16 7.58 4.89 -21.07
CA ILE A 16 6.75 5.59 -20.08
C ILE A 16 5.26 5.31 -20.31
N CYS A 17 4.80 5.43 -21.56
CA CYS A 17 3.40 5.21 -21.89
C CYS A 17 2.96 3.76 -21.62
N LYS A 18 3.83 2.79 -21.94
CA LYS A 18 3.57 1.37 -21.69
C LYS A 18 3.45 1.09 -20.19
N GLU A 19 4.41 1.57 -19.40
CA GLU A 19 4.41 1.39 -17.94
C GLU A 19 3.16 2.01 -17.29
N ARG A 20 2.72 3.19 -17.75
CA ARG A 20 1.50 3.85 -17.26
C ARG A 20 0.24 3.05 -17.58
N ILE A 21 0.13 2.54 -18.81
CA ILE A 21 -1.01 1.71 -19.20
C ILE A 21 -1.03 0.38 -18.42
N GLU A 22 0.12 -0.25 -18.22
CA GLU A 22 0.23 -1.47 -17.41
C GLU A 22 -0.20 -1.20 -15.96
N ALA A 23 0.26 -0.09 -15.37
CA ALA A 23 -0.18 0.34 -14.05
C ALA A 23 -1.70 0.55 -14.00
N LEU A 24 -2.30 1.23 -14.98
CA LEU A 24 -3.75 1.39 -15.07
C LEU A 24 -4.46 0.04 -15.11
N GLU A 25 -4.02 -0.89 -15.97
CA GLU A 25 -4.63 -2.22 -16.06
C GLU A 25 -4.60 -2.94 -14.71
N HIS A 26 -3.48 -2.86 -13.97
CA HIS A 26 -3.38 -3.42 -12.62
C HIS A 26 -4.34 -2.77 -11.63
N TRP A 27 -4.40 -1.44 -11.59
CA TRP A 27 -5.29 -0.71 -10.69
C TRP A 27 -6.77 -0.97 -10.96
N LEU A 28 -7.19 -1.02 -12.23
CA LEU A 28 -8.58 -1.29 -12.59
C LEU A 28 -8.96 -2.75 -12.28
N ARG A 29 -8.07 -3.71 -12.54
CA ARG A 29 -8.29 -5.12 -12.17
C ARG A 29 -8.46 -5.28 -10.67
N ARG A 30 -7.57 -4.66 -9.88
CA ARG A 30 -7.66 -4.65 -8.41
C ARG A 30 -8.98 -4.05 -7.93
N LEU A 31 -9.36 -2.89 -8.47
CA LEU A 31 -10.63 -2.25 -8.12
C LEU A 31 -11.83 -3.15 -8.39
N ILE A 32 -11.88 -3.79 -9.56
CA ILE A 32 -12.96 -4.71 -9.92
C ILE A 32 -13.03 -5.86 -8.92
N ASP A 33 -11.89 -6.48 -8.61
CA ASP A 33 -11.85 -7.62 -7.69
C ASP A 33 -12.28 -7.21 -6.27
N ASP A 34 -11.71 -6.12 -5.75
CA ASP A 34 -11.97 -5.61 -4.39
C ASP A 34 -13.44 -5.21 -4.19
N GLN A 35 -14.11 -4.71 -5.24
CA GLN A 35 -15.51 -4.30 -5.14
C GLN A 35 -16.50 -5.45 -5.39
N LEU A 36 -16.20 -6.34 -6.34
CA LEU A 36 -17.15 -7.37 -6.76
C LEU A 36 -17.00 -8.68 -5.99
N ALA A 37 -15.78 -9.12 -5.67
CA ALA A 37 -15.55 -10.41 -5.02
C ALA A 37 -16.24 -10.53 -3.64
N PRO A 38 -16.20 -9.51 -2.76
CA PRO A 38 -16.87 -9.62 -1.45
C PRO A 38 -18.40 -9.72 -1.55
N THR A 39 -18.99 -9.14 -2.60
CA THR A 39 -20.45 -9.11 -2.76
C THR A 39 -20.98 -10.32 -3.52
N TYR A 40 -20.25 -10.78 -4.54
CA TYR A 40 -20.75 -11.76 -5.52
C TYR A 40 -19.94 -13.07 -5.55
N GLY A 41 -18.82 -13.17 -4.81
CA GLY A 41 -17.90 -14.29 -4.90
C GLY A 41 -17.27 -14.39 -6.29
N ASP A 42 -17.52 -15.49 -7.00
CA ASP A 42 -17.09 -15.66 -8.40
C ASP A 42 -18.01 -14.86 -9.35
N TYR A 43 -17.81 -13.55 -9.39
CA TYR A 43 -18.61 -12.61 -10.19
C TYR A 43 -18.58 -12.89 -11.71
N PHE A 44 -17.63 -13.69 -12.22
CA PHE A 44 -17.61 -14.13 -13.62
C PHE A 44 -18.69 -15.15 -13.95
N THR A 45 -19.17 -15.92 -12.97
CA THR A 45 -20.22 -16.94 -13.12
C THR A 45 -21.52 -16.57 -12.40
N HIS A 46 -21.53 -15.44 -11.70
CA HIS A 46 -22.70 -14.94 -10.97
C HIS A 46 -23.82 -14.48 -11.92
N ALA A 47 -25.04 -14.99 -11.67
CA ALA A 47 -26.28 -14.55 -12.29
C ALA A 47 -27.20 -13.92 -11.23
N ASP A 48 -27.94 -12.88 -11.61
CA ASP A 48 -28.97 -12.30 -10.75
C ASP A 48 -30.20 -13.22 -10.60
N ALA A 49 -31.16 -12.80 -9.78
CA ALA A 49 -32.41 -13.54 -9.58
C ALA A 49 -33.23 -13.73 -10.87
N ASN A 50 -32.96 -12.94 -11.91
CA ASN A 50 -33.60 -13.01 -13.22
C ASN A 50 -32.80 -13.87 -14.22
N GLY A 51 -31.70 -14.51 -13.80
CA GLY A 51 -30.82 -15.32 -14.64
C GLY A 51 -29.89 -14.51 -15.56
N THR A 52 -29.84 -13.18 -15.39
CA THR A 52 -28.94 -12.30 -16.14
C THR A 52 -27.55 -12.34 -15.51
N ASN A 53 -26.53 -12.64 -16.32
CA ASN A 53 -25.16 -12.71 -15.82
C ASN A 53 -24.64 -11.30 -15.52
N LEU A 54 -23.94 -11.16 -14.39
CA LEU A 54 -23.33 -9.89 -14.00
C LEU A 54 -22.29 -9.44 -15.04
N ILE A 55 -21.45 -10.39 -15.45
CA ILE A 55 -20.47 -10.28 -16.53
C ILE A 55 -21.00 -11.00 -17.78
N LYS A 56 -20.79 -10.43 -18.97
CA LYS A 56 -21.23 -11.05 -20.24
C LYS A 56 -20.58 -12.43 -20.40
N LYS A 57 -21.38 -13.45 -20.74
CA LYS A 57 -20.89 -14.84 -20.93
C LYS A 57 -19.66 -14.95 -21.82
N ASN A 58 -19.66 -14.24 -22.96
CA ASN A 58 -18.53 -14.22 -23.89
C ASN A 58 -17.24 -13.71 -23.22
N LEU A 59 -17.32 -12.66 -22.39
CA LEU A 59 -16.16 -12.18 -21.65
C LEU A 59 -15.68 -13.23 -20.62
N SER A 60 -16.60 -13.85 -19.88
CA SER A 60 -16.25 -14.91 -18.92
C SER A 60 -15.57 -16.11 -19.61
N GLU A 61 -16.02 -16.51 -20.79
CA GLU A 61 -15.41 -17.57 -21.60
C GLU A 61 -14.02 -17.17 -22.12
N GLN A 62 -13.86 -15.95 -22.63
CA GLN A 62 -12.55 -15.44 -23.08
C GLN A 62 -11.52 -15.40 -21.94
N VAL A 63 -11.93 -14.92 -20.77
CA VAL A 63 -11.09 -14.86 -19.57
C VAL A 63 -10.67 -16.27 -19.14
N LYS A 64 -11.63 -17.21 -19.11
CA LYS A 64 -11.35 -18.61 -18.78
C LYS A 64 -10.37 -19.24 -19.77
N ASN A 65 -10.56 -19.03 -21.06
CA ASN A 65 -9.67 -19.56 -22.10
C ASN A 65 -8.25 -18.99 -22.00
N ARG A 66 -8.10 -17.68 -21.76
CA ARG A 66 -6.78 -17.05 -21.54
C ARG A 66 -6.08 -17.61 -20.30
N GLN A 67 -6.82 -17.77 -19.21
CA GLN A 67 -6.30 -18.34 -17.97
C GLN A 67 -5.82 -19.78 -18.16
N MET A 68 -6.60 -20.60 -18.88
CA MET A 68 -6.23 -21.99 -19.17
C MET A 68 -5.00 -22.10 -20.09
N ASN A 69 -4.86 -21.18 -21.05
CA ASN A 69 -3.74 -21.19 -21.98
C ASN A 69 -2.43 -20.66 -21.37
N GLU A 70 -2.51 -19.68 -20.46
CA GLU A 70 -1.34 -19.05 -19.82
C GLU A 70 -1.50 -18.94 -18.29
N PRO A 71 -1.60 -20.07 -17.56
CA PRO A 71 -1.95 -20.09 -16.13
C PRO A 71 -0.90 -19.44 -15.23
N THR A 72 0.37 -19.48 -15.61
CA THR A 72 1.46 -18.82 -14.88
C THR A 72 1.41 -17.30 -15.02
N ARG A 73 0.92 -16.80 -16.17
CA ARG A 73 0.76 -15.37 -16.43
C ARG A 73 -0.52 -14.82 -15.80
N TYR A 74 -1.57 -15.64 -15.77
CA TYR A 74 -2.87 -15.26 -15.23
C TYR A 74 -3.26 -16.19 -14.07
N PRO A 75 -2.72 -15.98 -12.86
CA PRO A 75 -3.05 -16.83 -11.73
C PRO A 75 -4.53 -16.73 -11.33
N ARG A 76 -5.13 -15.54 -11.41
CA ARG A 76 -6.58 -15.33 -11.18
C ARG A 76 -7.30 -14.98 -12.48
N LYS A 77 -8.63 -15.20 -12.52
CA LYS A 77 -9.48 -14.81 -13.66
C LYS A 77 -9.38 -13.32 -13.97
N ILE A 78 -9.35 -12.47 -12.95
CA ILE A 78 -9.25 -11.02 -13.11
C ILE A 78 -7.93 -10.59 -13.78
N ASP A 79 -6.85 -11.35 -13.61
CA ASP A 79 -5.56 -11.06 -14.22
C ASP A 79 -5.59 -11.24 -15.75
N ALA A 80 -6.51 -12.06 -16.27
CA ALA A 80 -6.72 -12.28 -17.72
C ALA A 80 -7.69 -11.26 -18.38
N VAL A 81 -8.22 -10.31 -17.63
CA VAL A 81 -9.08 -9.23 -18.15
C VAL A 81 -8.22 -8.18 -18.86
N LEU A 82 -8.56 -7.85 -20.11
CA LEU A 82 -7.84 -6.80 -20.86
C LEU A 82 -8.39 -5.41 -20.52
N LEU A 83 -7.63 -4.34 -20.84
CA LEU A 83 -8.06 -2.96 -20.54
C LEU A 83 -9.47 -2.66 -21.07
N LYS A 84 -9.77 -3.02 -22.32
CA LYS A 84 -11.10 -2.82 -22.90
C LYS A 84 -12.20 -3.48 -22.08
N ASP A 85 -11.97 -4.73 -21.67
CA ASP A 85 -12.91 -5.51 -20.89
C ASP A 85 -13.08 -4.89 -19.48
N ALA A 86 -12.00 -4.43 -18.86
CA ALA A 86 -12.05 -3.72 -17.57
C ALA A 86 -12.87 -2.42 -17.66
N VAL A 87 -12.69 -1.64 -18.73
CA VAL A 87 -13.48 -0.43 -19.00
C VAL A 87 -14.96 -0.76 -19.17
N ASP A 88 -15.28 -1.83 -19.91
CA ASP A 88 -16.66 -2.29 -20.11
C ASP A 88 -17.32 -2.72 -18.79
N ILE A 89 -16.58 -3.39 -17.88
CA ILE A 89 -17.07 -3.78 -16.55
C ILE A 89 -17.32 -2.53 -15.70
N ILE A 90 -16.32 -1.67 -15.57
CA ILE A 90 -16.37 -0.48 -14.70
C ILE A 90 -17.49 0.46 -15.14
N CYS A 91 -17.66 0.65 -16.45
CA CYS A 91 -18.66 1.56 -17.00
C CYS A 91 -20.05 0.91 -17.19
N LYS A 92 -20.27 -0.34 -16.74
CA LYS A 92 -21.62 -0.92 -16.70
C LYS A 92 -22.48 -0.14 -15.71
N GLU A 93 -23.66 0.32 -16.14
CA GLU A 93 -24.47 1.29 -15.39
C GLU A 93 -24.78 0.88 -13.94
N GLU A 94 -25.25 -0.34 -13.74
CA GLU A 94 -25.56 -0.90 -12.41
C GLU A 94 -24.31 -1.03 -11.53
N LEU A 95 -23.17 -1.45 -12.12
CA LEU A 95 -21.94 -1.63 -11.37
C LEU A 95 -21.28 -0.28 -11.04
N PHE A 96 -21.31 0.66 -11.98
CA PHE A 96 -20.76 1.99 -11.78
C PHE A 96 -21.50 2.70 -10.64
N SER A 97 -22.83 2.74 -10.71
CA SER A 97 -23.65 3.41 -9.70
C SER A 97 -23.49 2.80 -8.31
N LYS A 98 -23.40 1.46 -8.21
CA LYS A 98 -23.33 0.75 -6.93
C LYS A 98 -21.91 0.67 -6.34
N HIS A 99 -20.89 0.49 -7.17
CA HIS A 99 -19.55 0.10 -6.72
C HIS A 99 -18.44 1.07 -7.15
N PHE A 100 -18.47 1.58 -8.38
CA PHE A 100 -17.32 2.31 -8.94
C PHE A 100 -17.44 3.84 -8.90
N LYS A 101 -18.62 4.39 -8.60
CA LYS A 101 -18.85 5.84 -8.54
C LYS A 101 -17.96 6.53 -7.49
N LYS A 102 -17.87 5.96 -6.29
CA LYS A 102 -17.06 6.54 -5.20
C LYS A 102 -15.55 6.42 -5.48
N PRO A 103 -14.99 5.26 -5.86
CA PRO A 103 -13.56 5.14 -6.19
C PRO A 103 -13.06 6.08 -7.28
N LEU A 104 -13.93 6.41 -8.24
CA LEU A 104 -13.60 7.19 -9.43
C LEU A 104 -14.10 8.64 -9.38
N SER A 105 -14.65 9.11 -8.27
CA SER A 105 -15.31 10.41 -8.22
C SER A 105 -14.36 11.59 -8.40
N GLU A 106 -13.10 11.46 -8.01
CA GLU A 106 -12.11 12.54 -8.20
C GLU A 106 -11.63 12.60 -9.66
N ALA A 107 -11.41 11.44 -10.30
CA ALA A 107 -11.04 11.38 -11.70
C ALA A 107 -12.19 11.80 -12.63
N PHE A 108 -13.43 11.40 -12.30
CA PHE A 108 -14.61 11.56 -13.13
C PHE A 108 -15.81 12.11 -12.33
N PRO A 109 -15.76 13.40 -11.94
CA PRO A 109 -16.80 14.02 -11.10
C PRO A 109 -18.18 14.06 -11.76
N ASN A 110 -18.25 14.03 -13.10
CA ASN A 110 -19.49 14.01 -13.87
C ASN A 110 -20.04 12.59 -14.08
N GLY A 111 -19.40 11.57 -13.49
CA GLY A 111 -19.91 10.21 -13.41
C GLY A 111 -19.59 9.34 -14.63
N ARG A 112 -20.49 8.38 -14.90
CA ARG A 112 -20.21 7.22 -15.76
C ARG A 112 -19.84 7.59 -17.21
N GLU A 113 -20.56 8.51 -17.83
CA GLU A 113 -20.31 8.87 -19.24
C GLU A 113 -18.96 9.57 -19.42
N GLU A 114 -18.55 10.35 -18.43
CA GLU A 114 -17.23 10.97 -18.39
C GLU A 114 -16.15 9.89 -18.28
N ALA A 115 -16.26 9.00 -17.29
CA ALA A 115 -15.36 7.87 -17.10
C ALA A 115 -15.21 7.05 -18.39
N LYS A 116 -16.34 6.68 -19.00
CA LYS A 116 -16.37 5.92 -20.26
C LYS A 116 -15.67 6.66 -21.39
N THR A 117 -15.91 7.96 -21.53
CA THR A 117 -15.30 8.77 -22.60
C THR A 117 -13.78 8.81 -22.47
N PHE A 118 -13.26 9.08 -21.27
CA PHE A 118 -11.82 9.21 -21.06
C PHE A 118 -11.10 7.86 -21.08
N LEU A 119 -11.66 6.82 -20.48
CA LEU A 119 -11.09 5.47 -20.51
C LEU A 119 -11.09 4.89 -21.93
N CYS A 120 -12.15 5.11 -22.73
CA CYS A 120 -12.18 4.67 -24.13
C CYS A 120 -11.10 5.33 -25.00
N ARG A 121 -10.72 6.59 -24.71
CA ARG A 121 -9.64 7.28 -25.43
C ARG A 121 -8.29 6.61 -25.25
N LEU A 122 -8.10 5.83 -24.18
CA LEU A 122 -6.86 5.08 -23.91
C LEU A 122 -6.74 3.78 -24.71
N LEU A 123 -7.83 3.28 -25.31
CA LEU A 123 -7.83 1.98 -26.00
C LEU A 123 -6.98 1.98 -27.27
N VAL A 124 -7.10 3.01 -28.10
CA VAL A 124 -6.31 3.17 -29.34
C VAL A 124 -4.81 3.27 -29.04
N PRO A 125 -4.34 4.19 -28.18
CA PRO A 125 -2.91 4.27 -27.89
C PRO A 125 -2.36 3.01 -27.20
N ARG A 126 -3.14 2.35 -26.33
CA ARG A 126 -2.77 1.04 -25.77
C ARG A 126 -2.60 -0.01 -26.84
N ASN A 127 -3.50 -0.07 -27.83
CA ASN A 127 -3.39 -1.01 -28.94
C ASN A 127 -2.13 -0.73 -29.79
N ASN A 128 -1.82 0.54 -30.04
CA ASN A 128 -0.59 0.91 -30.75
C ASN A 128 0.66 0.45 -30.01
N LEU A 129 0.72 0.66 -28.69
CA LEU A 129 1.82 0.18 -27.86
C LEU A 129 1.98 -1.35 -27.91
N ALA A 130 0.88 -2.10 -27.85
CA ALA A 130 0.89 -3.56 -27.87
C ALA A 130 1.41 -4.15 -29.20
N HIS A 131 1.13 -3.49 -30.32
CA HIS A 131 1.58 -3.91 -31.66
C HIS A 131 2.85 -3.21 -32.15
N ALA A 132 3.55 -2.55 -31.24
CA ALA A 132 4.74 -1.75 -31.52
C ALA A 132 4.55 -0.61 -32.55
N ASN A 133 3.31 -0.17 -32.83
CA ASN A 133 3.00 0.94 -33.73
C ASN A 133 3.37 2.29 -33.11
N ALA A 134 3.58 3.32 -33.93
CA ALA A 134 3.87 4.68 -33.47
C ALA A 134 2.76 5.26 -32.57
N ILE A 135 3.18 6.08 -31.60
CA ILE A 135 2.28 6.88 -30.77
C ILE A 135 2.58 8.35 -31.01
N SER A 136 1.54 9.16 -31.16
CA SER A 136 1.70 10.61 -31.26
C SER A 136 1.97 11.22 -29.88
N ILE A 137 2.59 12.40 -29.85
CA ILE A 137 2.75 13.19 -28.61
C ILE A 137 1.39 13.41 -27.93
N ARG A 138 0.34 13.68 -28.73
CA ARG A 138 -1.01 13.87 -28.21
C ARG A 138 -1.55 12.63 -27.51
N GLN A 139 -1.30 11.45 -28.07
CA GLN A 139 -1.68 10.18 -27.45
C GLN A 139 -0.89 9.92 -26.17
N ALA A 140 0.40 10.24 -26.15
CA ALA A 140 1.22 10.14 -24.94
C ALA A 140 0.70 11.05 -23.83
N GLU A 141 0.35 12.31 -24.13
CA GLU A 141 -0.28 13.23 -23.18
C GLU A 141 -1.59 12.66 -22.62
N GLN A 142 -2.45 12.11 -23.47
CA GLN A 142 -3.71 11.49 -23.04
C GLN A 142 -3.46 10.34 -22.07
N ILE A 143 -2.48 9.47 -22.35
CA ILE A 143 -2.11 8.38 -21.46
C ILE A 143 -1.64 8.94 -20.12
N VAL A 144 -0.65 9.82 -20.13
CA VAL A 144 -0.05 10.33 -18.89
C VAL A 144 -1.09 11.02 -18.01
N CYS A 145 -1.90 11.92 -18.57
CA CYS A 145 -2.89 12.65 -17.78
C CYS A 145 -4.00 11.73 -17.28
N TYR A 146 -4.71 11.05 -18.17
CA TYR A 146 -5.90 10.29 -17.77
C TYR A 146 -5.56 9.08 -16.88
N VAL A 147 -4.40 8.45 -17.09
CA VAL A 147 -3.95 7.38 -16.19
C VAL A 147 -3.64 7.93 -14.81
N ASN A 148 -2.93 9.05 -14.71
CA ASN A 148 -2.59 9.62 -13.42
C ASN A 148 -3.84 10.09 -12.66
N ASP A 149 -4.81 10.71 -13.34
CA ASP A 149 -6.07 11.13 -12.72
C ASP A 149 -6.80 9.92 -12.09
N VAL A 150 -6.88 8.80 -12.82
CA VAL A 150 -7.50 7.56 -12.31
C VAL A 150 -6.69 6.98 -11.15
N ILE A 151 -5.38 6.85 -11.29
CA ILE A 151 -4.53 6.24 -10.25
C ILE A 151 -4.58 7.08 -8.96
N GLU A 152 -4.52 8.40 -9.05
CA GLU A 152 -4.60 9.26 -7.86
C GLU A 152 -5.99 9.20 -7.21
N SER A 153 -7.07 9.20 -8.01
CA SER A 153 -8.43 8.98 -7.48
C SER A 153 -8.54 7.64 -6.74
N LEU A 154 -7.97 6.57 -7.28
CA LEU A 154 -7.98 5.26 -6.64
C LEU A 154 -7.11 5.24 -5.38
N LYS A 155 -5.91 5.83 -5.40
CA LYS A 155 -5.07 5.95 -4.21
C LYS A 155 -5.79 6.71 -3.10
N ASN A 156 -6.48 7.79 -3.43
CA ASN A 156 -7.25 8.57 -2.45
C ASN A 156 -8.42 7.74 -1.90
N TYR A 157 -9.19 7.08 -2.76
CA TYR A 157 -10.23 6.16 -2.33
C TYR A 157 -9.72 5.04 -1.41
N TYR A 158 -8.63 4.38 -1.80
CA TYR A 158 -8.04 3.32 -0.98
C TYR A 158 -7.42 3.87 0.30
N ARG A 159 -6.93 5.11 0.33
CA ARG A 159 -6.52 5.79 1.57
C ARG A 159 -7.73 6.03 2.48
N GLU A 160 -8.84 6.53 1.95
CA GLU A 160 -10.08 6.74 2.71
C GLU A 160 -10.67 5.44 3.26
N CYS A 161 -10.54 4.34 2.51
CA CYS A 161 -10.97 3.00 2.91
C CYS A 161 -9.89 2.24 3.69
N GLY A 162 -8.76 2.87 4.01
CA GLY A 162 -7.60 2.28 4.70
C GLY A 162 -6.71 1.38 3.82
N MET A 163 -7.18 0.78 2.73
CA MET A 163 -6.47 -0.23 1.92
C MET A 163 -5.26 0.25 1.06
N HIS A 164 -4.49 1.26 1.48
CA HIS A 164 -3.36 1.81 0.72
C HIS A 164 -2.12 0.88 0.67
N GLN A 165 -2.02 -0.14 1.53
CA GLN A 165 -0.93 -1.13 1.54
C GLN A 165 -1.49 -2.55 1.41
N ASP A 166 -0.69 -3.49 0.85
CA ASP A 166 -1.04 -4.92 0.75
C ASP A 166 -1.44 -5.52 2.10
N TYR A 167 -0.86 -4.97 3.17
CA TYR A 167 -1.27 -5.18 4.55
C TYR A 167 -1.68 -3.83 5.13
N ASN A 168 -2.99 -3.58 5.18
CA ASN A 168 -3.57 -2.36 5.73
C ASN A 168 -3.51 -2.37 7.27
N VAL A 169 -2.35 -2.01 7.82
CA VAL A 169 -2.09 -1.99 9.25
C VAL A 169 -1.35 -0.71 9.64
N PRO A 170 -1.51 -0.20 10.88
CA PRO A 170 -0.81 0.99 11.32
C PRO A 170 0.70 0.75 11.36
N LEU A 171 1.48 1.78 11.01
CA LEU A 171 2.93 1.75 11.09
C LEU A 171 3.46 2.81 12.05
N ILE A 172 4.60 2.53 12.67
CA ILE A 172 5.36 3.51 13.46
C ILE A 172 6.02 4.49 12.48
N LEU A 173 5.65 5.76 12.56
CA LEU A 173 6.11 6.82 11.66
C LEU A 173 7.26 7.63 12.27
N LYS A 174 7.26 7.81 13.59
CA LYS A 174 8.22 8.67 14.29
C LYS A 174 8.54 8.13 15.67
N VAL A 175 9.79 8.33 16.11
CA VAL A 175 10.26 8.07 17.47
C VAL A 175 10.91 9.34 18.00
N THR A 176 10.53 9.75 19.22
CA THR A 176 11.15 10.85 19.95
C THR A 176 11.77 10.30 21.23
N ASP A 177 13.01 10.68 21.53
CA ASP A 177 13.70 10.26 22.75
C ASP A 177 13.86 11.39 23.78
N SER A 178 14.25 11.03 25.01
CA SER A 178 14.52 11.97 26.10
C SER A 178 15.69 12.93 25.84
N PHE A 179 16.52 12.68 24.83
CA PHE A 179 17.62 13.56 24.44
C PHE A 179 17.16 14.65 23.45
N GLY A 180 15.86 14.70 23.15
CA GLY A 180 15.25 15.68 22.26
C GLY A 180 15.43 15.34 20.78
N GLN A 181 15.85 14.11 20.46
CA GLN A 181 15.97 13.68 19.09
C GLN A 181 14.69 13.09 18.54
N VAL A 182 14.51 13.33 17.25
CA VAL A 182 13.34 12.92 16.49
C VAL A 182 13.84 12.15 15.28
N PHE A 183 13.42 10.89 15.20
CA PHE A 183 13.72 10.00 14.10
C PHE A 183 12.43 9.70 13.34
N THR A 184 12.42 9.92 12.03
CA THR A 184 11.33 9.51 11.14
C THR A 184 11.57 8.12 10.60
N ARG A 185 10.50 7.39 10.23
CA ARG A 185 10.58 6.01 9.73
C ARG A 185 11.62 5.82 8.62
N SER A 186 11.74 6.77 7.71
CA SER A 186 12.70 6.71 6.58
C SER A 186 14.16 6.81 6.99
N GLN A 187 14.45 7.30 8.20
CA GLN A 187 15.81 7.39 8.74
C GLN A 187 16.25 6.09 9.42
N PHE A 188 15.30 5.22 9.79
CA PHE A 188 15.60 3.94 10.41
C PHE A 188 16.05 2.92 9.37
N ARG A 189 16.90 1.99 9.81
CA ARG A 189 17.24 0.81 9.02
C ARG A 189 16.08 -0.19 9.02
N PRO A 190 15.74 -0.80 7.88
CA PRO A 190 14.76 -1.86 7.85
C PRO A 190 15.29 -3.09 8.60
N CYS A 191 14.39 -3.81 9.26
CA CYS A 191 14.68 -5.09 9.88
C CYS A 191 13.54 -6.08 9.73
N HIS A 192 13.86 -7.38 9.79
CA HIS A 192 12.89 -8.45 9.55
C HIS A 192 12.11 -8.20 8.24
N ASP A 193 10.82 -8.54 8.23
CA ASP A 193 9.96 -8.45 7.04
C ASP A 193 9.25 -7.07 6.93
N GLY A 194 9.91 -5.98 7.33
CA GLY A 194 9.39 -4.61 7.17
C GLY A 194 9.25 -3.77 8.44
N GLY A 195 9.86 -4.20 9.56
CA GLY A 195 10.04 -3.39 10.76
C GLY A 195 11.22 -2.42 10.63
N ILE A 196 11.48 -1.65 11.68
CA ILE A 196 12.52 -0.62 11.75
C ILE A 196 13.45 -0.80 12.93
N MET A 197 14.72 -0.45 12.76
CA MET A 197 15.72 -0.48 13.83
C MET A 197 16.75 0.63 13.74
N GLU A 198 17.30 1.01 14.90
CA GLU A 198 18.48 1.87 14.99
C GLU A 198 19.43 1.43 16.12
N THR A 199 20.72 1.74 15.94
CA THR A 199 21.76 1.40 16.91
C THR A 199 22.59 2.63 17.30
N PHE A 200 22.78 2.82 18.60
CA PHE A 200 23.52 3.93 19.18
C PHE A 200 24.79 3.48 19.91
N LEU A 201 25.24 2.24 19.68
CA LEU A 201 26.32 1.60 20.45
C LEU A 201 27.68 2.30 20.33
N ASP A 202 27.94 2.98 19.21
CA ASP A 202 29.21 3.65 18.92
C ASP A 202 29.09 5.17 18.98
N GLN A 203 28.00 5.67 19.57
CA GLN A 203 27.68 7.10 19.63
C GLN A 203 27.69 7.56 21.10
N PRO A 204 28.80 8.11 21.62
CA PRO A 204 28.98 8.42 23.04
C PRO A 204 27.92 9.33 23.64
N GLN A 205 27.31 10.19 22.83
CA GLN A 205 26.25 11.10 23.22
C GLN A 205 24.93 10.38 23.61
N TYR A 206 24.79 9.08 23.32
CA TYR A 206 23.64 8.26 23.73
C TYR A 206 24.00 7.19 24.75
N PHE A 207 25.21 7.24 25.31
CA PHE A 207 25.58 6.30 26.35
C PHE A 207 24.78 6.60 27.62
N LEU A 208 24.18 5.55 28.17
CA LEU A 208 23.38 5.61 29.38
C LEU A 208 24.19 5.12 30.56
N HIS A 209 23.88 5.63 31.74
CA HIS A 209 24.42 5.18 33.01
C HIS A 209 23.28 4.88 34.00
N PRO A 210 23.51 4.00 34.99
CA PRO A 210 22.61 3.86 36.13
C PRO A 210 22.30 5.22 36.78
N GLY A 211 21.02 5.52 36.97
CA GLY A 211 20.52 6.82 37.41
C GLY A 211 19.89 7.67 36.31
N ASP A 212 20.21 7.40 35.04
CA ASP A 212 19.57 8.07 33.91
C ASP A 212 18.12 7.59 33.73
N THR A 213 17.30 8.39 33.05
CA THR A 213 15.95 8.01 32.65
C THR A 213 15.81 8.15 31.14
N LEU A 214 15.54 7.05 30.46
CA LEU A 214 15.26 7.03 29.04
C LEU A 214 13.75 7.15 28.82
N VAL A 215 13.32 8.17 28.07
CA VAL A 215 11.93 8.31 27.64
C VAL A 215 11.86 8.08 26.14
N LEU A 216 10.88 7.29 25.70
CA LEU A 216 10.61 7.05 24.28
C LEU A 216 9.13 7.31 24.01
N GLU A 217 8.87 8.08 22.96
CA GLU A 217 7.53 8.42 22.48
C GLU A 217 7.41 8.07 20.99
N LEU A 218 6.36 7.34 20.65
CA LEU A 218 6.06 6.88 19.30
C LEU A 218 4.90 7.67 18.70
N GLU A 219 5.04 8.01 17.43
CA GLU A 219 3.93 8.44 16.59
C GLU A 219 3.59 7.31 15.62
N VAL A 220 2.41 6.72 15.81
CA VAL A 220 1.83 5.74 14.89
C VAL A 220 0.97 6.48 13.87
N ASP A 221 0.81 5.91 12.67
CA ASP A 221 -0.01 6.47 11.61
C ASP A 221 -1.38 6.96 12.12
N PRO A 222 -1.64 8.28 12.09
CA PRO A 222 -2.84 8.87 12.67
C PRO A 222 -4.12 8.54 11.89
N SER A 223 -4.01 7.93 10.70
CA SER A 223 -5.18 7.45 9.94
C SER A 223 -5.85 6.22 10.57
N PHE A 224 -5.20 5.56 11.54
CA PHE A 224 -5.74 4.40 12.25
C PHE A 224 -6.22 4.76 13.65
N ASN A 225 -7.39 4.24 14.03
CA ASN A 225 -7.94 4.41 15.38
C ASN A 225 -7.05 3.66 16.41
N PRO A 226 -6.55 4.32 17.47
CA PRO A 226 -5.77 3.67 18.54
C PRO A 226 -6.42 2.45 19.18
N ASP A 227 -7.76 2.35 19.17
CA ASP A 227 -8.48 1.21 19.73
C ASP A 227 -8.36 -0.07 18.88
N THR A 228 -7.85 0.01 17.64
CA THR A 228 -7.74 -1.14 16.72
C THR A 228 -6.40 -1.86 16.80
N TYR A 229 -5.45 -1.37 17.59
CA TYR A 229 -4.13 -1.98 17.76
C TYR A 229 -3.62 -1.84 19.20
N THR A 230 -2.56 -2.58 19.51
CA THR A 230 -1.86 -2.52 20.78
C THR A 230 -0.37 -2.33 20.52
N LEU A 231 0.25 -1.46 21.32
CA LEU A 231 1.69 -1.30 21.38
C LEU A 231 2.19 -1.98 22.64
N THR A 232 3.10 -2.94 22.49
CA THR A 232 3.70 -3.68 23.62
C THR A 232 5.20 -3.52 23.59
N TRP A 233 5.77 -3.11 24.72
CA TRP A 233 7.21 -2.90 24.84
C TRP A 233 7.93 -4.15 25.32
N GLY A 234 9.25 -4.15 25.22
CA GLY A 234 10.08 -5.24 25.74
C GLY A 234 11.55 -4.84 25.76
N SER A 235 12.36 -5.60 26.48
CA SER A 235 13.81 -5.46 26.49
C SER A 235 14.50 -6.81 26.59
N VAL A 236 15.75 -6.87 26.13
CA VAL A 236 16.63 -8.04 26.30
C VAL A 236 16.90 -8.33 27.77
N LYS A 237 16.87 -7.30 28.63
CA LYS A 237 16.97 -7.43 30.09
C LYS A 237 15.63 -7.05 30.70
N ASP A 238 14.63 -7.89 30.47
CA ASP A 238 13.24 -7.62 30.80
C ASP A 238 13.04 -7.40 32.31
N ASP A 239 12.86 -6.14 32.73
CA ASP A 239 12.58 -5.72 34.11
C ASP A 239 11.08 -5.38 34.26
N GLY A 240 10.21 -6.15 33.58
CA GLY A 240 8.76 -5.93 33.51
C GLY A 240 8.30 -5.04 32.35
N LEU A 241 9.21 -4.70 31.42
CA LEU A 241 8.90 -3.88 30.25
C LEU A 241 7.88 -4.54 29.33
N SER A 242 7.87 -5.88 29.28
CA SER A 242 6.91 -6.70 28.53
C SER A 242 5.45 -6.49 28.91
N SER A 243 5.18 -5.95 30.10
CA SER A 243 3.81 -5.64 30.55
C SER A 243 3.37 -4.20 30.25
N LEU A 244 4.27 -3.35 29.74
CA LEU A 244 3.97 -1.96 29.43
C LEU A 244 3.37 -1.83 28.04
N THR A 245 2.27 -1.09 27.95
CA THR A 245 1.55 -0.82 26.71
C THR A 245 1.40 0.66 26.44
N GLY A 246 1.30 1.02 25.15
CA GLY A 246 0.99 2.38 24.70
C GLY A 246 2.16 3.06 23.97
N PRO A 247 1.95 4.28 23.46
CA PRO A 247 2.91 4.96 22.59
C PRO A 247 4.10 5.56 23.32
N ARG A 248 4.08 5.60 24.66
CA ARG A 248 5.10 6.25 25.47
C ARG A 248 5.59 5.32 26.57
N ILE A 249 6.90 5.25 26.76
CA ILE A 249 7.52 4.57 27.91
C ILE A 249 8.58 5.41 28.59
N VAL A 250 8.79 5.11 29.87
CA VAL A 250 9.80 5.72 30.73
C VAL A 250 10.58 4.59 31.38
N ILE A 251 11.88 4.50 31.10
CA ILE A 251 12.76 3.45 31.60
C ILE A 251 13.80 4.08 32.54
N PRO A 252 13.71 3.86 33.86
CA PRO A 252 14.79 4.19 34.77
C PRO A 252 15.96 3.23 34.56
N ILE A 253 17.15 3.75 34.26
CA ILE A 253 18.35 2.96 34.03
C ILE A 253 18.96 2.57 35.38
N THR A 254 19.19 1.27 35.58
CA THR A 254 19.73 0.71 36.84
C THR A 254 20.96 -0.14 36.54
N ASN A 255 21.65 -0.59 37.58
CA ASN A 255 22.82 -1.47 37.45
C ASN A 255 22.51 -2.77 36.69
N LYS A 256 21.27 -3.25 36.70
CA LYS A 256 20.87 -4.44 35.92
C LYS A 256 21.01 -4.20 34.43
N HIS A 257 20.79 -2.97 33.96
CA HIS A 257 20.81 -2.61 32.54
C HIS A 257 22.23 -2.47 31.96
N VAL A 258 23.28 -2.42 32.78
CA VAL A 258 24.69 -2.27 32.33
C VAL A 258 25.08 -3.39 31.37
N CYS A 259 25.34 -3.06 30.10
CA CYS A 259 25.81 -3.98 29.07
C CYS A 259 26.29 -3.24 27.81
N GLN A 260 27.02 -3.97 26.97
CA GLN A 260 27.49 -3.47 25.66
C GLN A 260 26.33 -3.18 24.69
N GLN A 261 25.22 -3.90 24.82
CA GLN A 261 24.03 -3.72 24.00
C GLN A 261 22.77 -3.93 24.85
N PHE A 262 22.10 -2.84 25.16
CA PHE A 262 20.79 -2.80 25.81
C PHE A 262 19.73 -2.57 24.73
N GLY A 263 19.07 -3.65 24.33
CA GLY A 263 18.02 -3.63 23.31
C GLY A 263 16.66 -3.34 23.92
N ILE A 264 15.94 -2.39 23.32
CA ILE A 264 14.54 -2.06 23.59
C ILE A 264 13.75 -2.35 22.33
N GLN A 265 12.60 -2.99 22.47
CA GLN A 265 11.71 -3.32 21.37
C GLN A 265 10.29 -2.80 21.62
N CYS A 266 9.62 -2.39 20.56
CA CYS A 266 8.17 -2.14 20.56
C CYS A 266 7.51 -2.95 19.45
N ARG A 267 6.45 -3.68 19.80
CA ARG A 267 5.61 -4.45 18.88
C ARG A 267 4.29 -3.74 18.70
N LEU A 268 3.90 -3.54 17.44
CA LEU A 268 2.58 -3.07 17.06
C LEU A 268 1.79 -4.25 16.52
N THR A 269 0.65 -4.54 17.15
CA THR A 269 -0.23 -5.65 16.76
C THR A 269 -1.66 -5.15 16.66
N THR A 270 -2.28 -5.28 15.49
CA THR A 270 -3.69 -4.99 15.26
C THR A 270 -4.58 -6.07 15.88
N LYS A 271 -5.87 -5.79 16.05
CA LYS A 271 -6.86 -6.77 16.51
C LYS A 271 -7.39 -7.70 15.41
N ASN A 272 -6.74 -7.71 14.25
CA ASN A 272 -7.10 -8.56 13.13
C ASN A 272 -6.77 -10.04 13.44
N ASP A 273 -7.40 -10.96 12.71
CA ASP A 273 -7.11 -12.40 12.74
C ASP A 273 -5.92 -12.81 11.86
N TRP A 274 -5.34 -11.84 11.14
CA TRP A 274 -4.12 -11.96 10.35
C TRP A 274 -3.17 -10.81 10.69
N HIS A 275 -1.87 -11.01 10.44
CA HIS A 275 -0.85 -9.99 10.69
C HIS A 275 0.13 -9.89 9.52
N ARG A 276 0.69 -8.68 9.31
CA ARG A 276 1.64 -8.39 8.22
C ARG A 276 2.93 -9.20 8.31
N MET A 277 3.47 -9.40 9.51
CA MET A 277 4.77 -10.05 9.71
C MET A 277 4.59 -11.48 10.22
N GLN A 278 5.50 -12.38 9.82
CA GLN A 278 5.44 -13.82 10.17
C GLN A 278 5.37 -14.08 11.68
N MET A 279 5.91 -13.18 12.50
CA MET A 279 5.95 -13.29 13.96
C MET A 279 4.63 -12.90 14.67
N GLY A 280 3.54 -12.72 13.92
CA GLY A 280 2.23 -12.38 14.49
C GLY A 280 2.11 -10.93 14.95
N VAL A 281 2.83 -10.02 14.30
CA VAL A 281 2.77 -8.58 14.56
C VAL A 281 2.69 -7.83 13.24
N ASP A 282 2.29 -6.56 13.31
CA ASP A 282 2.04 -5.74 12.14
C ASP A 282 3.16 -4.74 11.89
N ASP A 283 3.81 -4.23 12.93
CA ASP A 283 5.04 -3.46 12.80
C ASP A 283 5.94 -3.62 14.03
N PHE A 284 7.20 -3.25 13.89
CA PHE A 284 8.19 -3.50 14.92
C PHE A 284 9.28 -2.43 14.94
N LEU A 285 9.70 -2.03 16.14
CA LEU A 285 10.82 -1.12 16.39
C LEU A 285 11.86 -1.81 17.27
N ILE A 286 13.14 -1.72 16.91
CA ILE A 286 14.28 -2.06 17.78
C ILE A 286 15.21 -0.87 17.95
N LEU A 287 15.52 -0.51 19.19
CA LEU A 287 16.56 0.45 19.53
C LEU A 287 17.63 -0.23 20.37
N SER A 288 18.90 0.04 20.08
CA SER A 288 20.03 -0.51 20.84
C SER A 288 20.90 0.61 21.42
N TYR A 289 21.05 0.62 22.74
CA TYR A 289 21.87 1.58 23.48
C TYR A 289 23.05 0.87 24.16
N LYS A 290 24.12 1.59 24.44
CA LYS A 290 25.20 1.13 25.31
C LYS A 290 24.96 1.68 26.72
N VAL A 291 24.96 0.80 27.72
CA VAL A 291 24.78 1.19 29.13
C VAL A 291 26.08 0.93 29.87
N LEU A 292 26.77 2.01 30.24
CA LEU A 292 28.05 1.96 30.93
C LEU A 292 27.86 1.77 32.44
N PRO A 293 28.89 1.32 33.17
CA PRO A 293 28.86 1.24 34.63
C PRO A 293 28.53 2.59 35.29
N PRO A 294 28.11 2.60 36.58
CA PRO A 294 27.91 3.82 37.35
C PRO A 294 29.12 4.76 37.26
N LYS A 295 28.84 6.07 37.30
CA LYS A 295 29.88 7.10 37.42
C LYS A 295 30.51 7.11 38.81
#